data_AF-A0A6J6F4M2-F1
#
_entry.id   AF-A0A6J6F4M2-F1
#
_cell.length_a   1.000
_cell.length_b   1.000
_cell.length_c   1.000
_cell.angle_alpha   90.00
_cell.angle_beta   90.00
_cell.angle_gamma   90.00
#
_symmetry.space_group_name_H-M   'P 1'
#
loop_
_entity.id
_entity.type
_entity.pdbx_description
1 polymer ?
#
loop_
_entity_poly.entity_id
_entity_poly.type
_entity_poly.pdbx_seq_one_letter_code
_entity_poly.pdbx_strand_id
1 'polypeptide(L)' 'MAVDAGSAKSELSVASDHVERYRERVVGLVPSLSGGRHDDAIAAIYEAERALRTATRALDRAVKLLR' A
#
# COMPACT_ATOMS: atom_id res chain seq x y z
N MET A 1 -1.02 -23.38 -13.40
CA MET A 1 0.07 -23.80 -12.52
C MET A 1 -0.44 -23.76 -11.09
N ALA A 2 -0.29 -24.83 -10.32
CA ALA A 2 -0.65 -24.80 -8.90
C ALA A 2 0.37 -23.92 -8.18
N VAL A 3 -0.09 -22.85 -7.53
CA VAL A 3 0.76 -21.98 -6.71
C VAL A 3 1.08 -22.76 -5.43
N ASP A 4 2.34 -23.11 -5.20
CA ASP A 4 2.75 -23.65 -3.91
C ASP A 4 2.84 -22.54 -2.85
N ALA A 5 2.77 -22.92 -1.57
CA ALA A 5 2.73 -21.95 -0.47
C ALA A 5 3.97 -21.06 -0.41
N GLY A 6 5.15 -21.53 -0.86
CA GLY A 6 6.38 -20.76 -0.90
C GLY A 6 6.36 -19.70 -2.01
N SER A 7 5.86 -20.06 -3.19
CA SER A 7 5.62 -19.12 -4.29
C SER A 7 4.59 -18.06 -3.89
N ALA A 8 3.46 -18.46 -3.29
CA ALA A 8 2.45 -17.52 -2.79
C ALA A 8 3.01 -16.54 -1.74
N LYS A 9 3.81 -17.04 -0.80
CA LYS A 9 4.46 -16.22 0.23
C LYS A 9 5.40 -15.18 -0.38
N SER A 10 6.18 -15.58 -1.39
CA SER A 10 7.13 -14.70 -2.08
C SER A 10 6.39 -13.59 -2.83
N GLU A 11 5.36 -13.94 -3.59
CA GLU A 11 4.50 -12.97 -4.29
C GLU A 11 3.82 -11.98 -3.34
N LEU A 12 3.30 -12.45 -2.20
CA LEU A 12 2.67 -11.59 -1.20
C LEU A 12 3.68 -10.66 -0.51
N SER A 13 4.92 -11.11 -0.30
CA SER A 13 5.99 -10.25 0.22
C SER A 13 6.34 -9.14 -0.76
N VAL A 14 6.50 -9.48 -2.04
CA VAL A 14 6.75 -8.51 -3.12
C VAL A 14 5.59 -7.54 -3.26
N ALA A 15 4.35 -8.01 -3.14
CA ALA A 15 3.18 -7.14 -3.14
C ALA A 15 3.17 -6.17 -1.95
N SER A 16 3.54 -6.62 -0.75
CA SER A 16 3.63 -5.78 0.45
C SER A 16 4.62 -4.63 0.24
N ASP A 17 5.81 -4.93 -0.28
CA ASP A 17 6.83 -3.93 -0.60
C ASP A 17 6.34 -2.91 -1.63
N HIS A 18 5.63 -3.35 -2.67
CA HIS A 18 5.08 -2.45 -3.68
C HIS A 18 3.98 -1.54 -3.14
N VAL A 19 3.06 -2.08 -2.35
CA VAL A 19 1.99 -1.29 -1.72
C VAL A 19 2.57 -0.23 -0.79
N GLU A 20 3.62 -0.56 -0.03
CA GLU A 20 4.30 0.40 0.83
C GLU A 20 4.96 1.53 0.03
N ARG A 21 5.67 1.21 -1.08
CA ARG A 21 6.22 2.24 -1.98
C ARG A 21 5.12 3.10 -2.60
N TYR A 22 3.97 2.52 -2.96
CA TYR A 22 2.85 3.31 -3.46
C TYR A 22 2.26 4.21 -2.39
N ARG A 23 2.17 3.75 -1.13
CA ARG A 23 1.74 4.57 0.01
C ARG A 23 2.61 5.82 0.14
N GLU A 24 3.93 5.64 0.13
CA GLU A 24 4.90 6.75 0.20
C GLU A 24 4.76 7.72 -0.98
N ARG A 25 4.64 7.19 -2.20
CA ARG A 25 4.47 8.02 -3.40
C ARG A 25 3.18 8.84 -3.36
N VAL A 26 2.08 8.25 -2.92
CA VAL A 26 0.76 8.92 -2.86
C VAL A 26 0.78 10.06 -1.85
N VAL A 27 1.26 9.82 -0.62
CA VAL A 27 1.35 10.89 0.39
C VAL A 27 2.39 11.95 0.01
N GLY A 28 3.44 11.57 -0.72
CA GLY A 28 4.46 12.48 -1.26
C GLY A 28 3.93 13.48 -2.29
N LEU A 29 2.71 13.33 -2.80
CA LEU A 29 2.06 14.31 -3.68
C LEU A 29 1.44 15.48 -2.89
N VAL A 30 1.16 15.33 -1.60
CA VAL A 30 0.48 16.37 -0.80
C VAL A 30 1.24 17.71 -0.82
N PRO A 31 2.57 17.76 -0.64
CA PRO A 31 3.29 19.04 -0.60
C PRO A 31 3.15 19.90 -1.86
N SER A 32 2.97 19.31 -3.05
CA SER A 32 2.80 20.07 -4.30
C SER A 32 1.39 20.61 -4.49
N LEU A 33 0.42 20.12 -3.71
CA LEU A 33 -0.97 20.56 -3.72
C LEU A 33 -1.24 21.63 -2.65
N SER A 34 -0.38 21.69 -1.63
CA SER A 34 -0.41 22.69 -0.56
C SER A 34 -0.14 24.09 -1.10
N GLY A 35 -1.19 24.91 -1.19
CA GLY A 35 -1.13 26.29 -1.71
C GLY A 35 -2.19 26.60 -2.77
N GLY A 36 -2.87 25.57 -3.30
CA GLY A 36 -4.06 25.70 -4.15
C GLY A 36 -5.36 25.43 -3.39
N ARG A 37 -6.49 25.46 -4.11
CA ARG A 37 -7.80 25.01 -3.61
C ARG A 37 -7.98 23.51 -3.88
N HIS A 38 -7.18 22.68 -3.22
CA HIS A 38 -7.15 21.22 -3.44
C HIS A 38 -7.49 20.40 -2.19
N ASP A 39 -8.15 21.01 -1.19
CA ASP A 39 -8.40 20.39 0.11
C ASP A 39 -9.14 19.04 0.01
N ASP A 40 -10.16 18.95 -0.85
CA ASP A 40 -10.89 17.69 -1.08
C ASP A 40 -10.01 16.60 -1.70
N ALA A 41 -9.13 16.98 -2.63
CA ALA A 41 -8.18 16.04 -3.25
C ALA A 41 -7.12 15.57 -2.24
N ILE A 42 -6.62 16.48 -1.39
CA ILE A 42 -5.69 16.15 -0.29
C ILE A 42 -6.36 15.20 0.70
N ALA A 43 -7.63 15.43 1.05
CA ALA A 43 -8.39 14.53 1.92
C ALA A 43 -8.49 13.13 1.31
N ALA A 44 -8.87 13.02 0.03
CA ALA A 44 -8.93 11.75 -0.69
C ALA A 44 -7.55 11.04 -0.78
N ILE A 45 -6.45 11.80 -0.94
CA ILE A 45 -5.08 11.25 -0.91
C ILE A 45 -4.76 10.62 0.45
N TYR A 46 -5.13 11.28 1.56
CA TYR A 46 -4.95 10.70 2.89
C TYR A 46 -5.84 9.49 3.16
N GLU A 47 -7.05 9.44 2.59
CA GLU A 47 -7.88 8.23 2.63
C GLU A 47 -7.23 7.06 1.87
N ALA A 48 -6.68 7.33 0.68
CA ALA A 48 -5.93 6.34 -0.09
C ALA A 48 -4.68 5.85 0.66
N GLU A 49 -3.92 6.74 1.29
CA GLU A 49 -2.76 6.40 2.13
C GLU A 49 -3.16 5.41 3.26
N ARG A 50 -4.26 5.69 3.97
CA ARG A 50 -4.77 4.82 5.04
C ARG A 50 -5.22 3.46 4.52
N ALA A 51 -5.85 3.42 3.35
CA ALA A 51 -6.26 2.18 2.71
C ALA A 51 -5.04 1.33 2.32
N LEU A 52 -4.02 1.94 1.71
CA LEU A 52 -2.75 1.27 1.35
C LEU A 52 -2.05 0.73 2.59
N ARG A 53 -1.95 1.51 3.67
CA ARG A 53 -1.40 1.05 4.95
C ARG A 53 -2.15 -0.15 5.52
N THR A 54 -3.48 -0.19 5.35
CA THR A 54 -4.31 -1.32 5.78
C THR A 54 -4.06 -2.55 4.90
N ALA A 55 -3.87 -2.36 3.59
CA ALA A 55 -3.50 -3.42 2.66
C ALA A 55 -2.12 -4.01 2.97
N THR A 56 -1.08 -3.21 3.21
CA THR A 56 0.26 -3.68 3.65
C THR A 56 0.14 -4.59 4.86
N ARG A 57 -0.60 -4.16 5.90
CA ARG A 57 -0.83 -4.97 7.11
C ARG A 57 -1.56 -6.29 6.83
N ALA A 58 -2.48 -6.31 5.87
CA ALA A 58 -3.17 -7.53 5.47
C ALA A 58 -2.24 -8.51 4.74
N LEU A 59 -1.40 -8.00 3.83
CA LEU A 59 -0.38 -8.76 3.11
C LEU A 59 0.66 -9.36 4.07
N ASP A 60 1.21 -8.56 4.98
CA ASP A 60 2.16 -9.03 6.00
C ASP A 60 1.57 -10.13 6.89
N ARG A 61 0.27 -10.03 7.23
CA ARG A 61 -0.41 -11.09 7.98
C ARG A 61 -0.51 -12.36 7.15
N ALA A 62 -0.85 -12.27 5.87
CA ALA A 62 -0.91 -13.44 4.99
C ALA A 62 0.45 -14.14 4.87
N VAL A 63 1.53 -13.37 4.66
CA VAL A 63 2.91 -13.88 4.63
C VAL A 63 3.26 -14.65 5.91
N LYS A 64 2.86 -14.13 7.09
CA LYS A 64 3.10 -14.80 8.38
C LYS A 64 2.30 -16.09 8.57
N LEU A 65 1.12 -16.20 7.93
CA LEU A 65 0.27 -17.39 8.01
C LEU A 65 0.74 -18.52 7.08
N LEU A 66 1.39 -18.18 5.96
CA LEU A 66 1.98 -19.13 5.00
C LEU A 66 3.34 -19.66 5.48
N ARG A 67 3.38 -20.28 6.66
CA ARG A 67 4.61 -20.76 7.31
C ARG A 67 5.51 -21.54 6.36
#